data_AF-G0HAA4-F1
#
_entry.id   AF-G0HAA4-F1
#
_cell.length_a   1.000
_cell.length_b   1.000
_cell.length_c   1.000
_cell.angle_alpha   90.00
_cell.angle_beta   90.00
_cell.angle_gamma   90.00
#
_symmetry.space_group_name_H-M   'P 1'
#
loop_
_entity.id
_entity.type
_entity.pdbx_description
1 polymer ?
#
loop_
_entity_poly.entity_id
_entity_poly.type
_entity_poly.pdbx_seq_one_letter_code
_entity_poly.pdbx_strand_id
1 'polypeptide(L)' 'MSLRLASAIETLRTPGGELETRLFGADWGRIWATRNHIAHGYAFVSQDLIRETIRFNLPDFERILRAELDKLD' A
#
# COMPACT_ATOMS: atom_id res chain seq x y z
N MET A 1 7.75 8.13 8.53
CA MET A 1 7.75 6.89 7.73
C MET A 1 6.36 6.54 7.22
N SER A 2 5.33 6.54 8.07
CA SER A 2 3.96 6.16 7.69
C SER A 2 3.40 6.98 6.52
N LEU A 3 3.55 8.31 6.50
CA LEU A 3 3.12 9.14 5.36
C LEU A 3 3.79 8.77 4.03
N ARG A 4 5.05 8.32 4.04
CA ARG A 4 5.72 7.88 2.80
C ARG A 4 5.07 6.62 2.23
N LEU A 5 4.64 5.70 3.09
CA LEU A 5 3.89 4.51 2.68
C LEU A 5 2.50 4.89 2.15
N ALA A 6 1.79 5.80 2.82
CA ALA A 6 0.51 6.32 2.33
C ALA A 6 0.67 6.94 0.93
N SER A 7 1.67 7.81 0.73
CA SER A 7 1.93 8.43 -0.57
C SER A 7 2.35 7.44 -1.65
N ALA A 8 3.11 6.39 -1.29
CA ALA A 8 3.42 5.31 -2.22
C ALA A 8 2.16 4.57 -2.69
N ILE A 9 1.25 4.23 -1.76
CA ILE A 9 -0.04 3.61 -2.09
C ILE A 9 -0.89 4.55 -2.96
N GLU A 10 -0.91 5.85 -2.69
CA GLU A 10 -1.64 6.82 -3.50
C GLU A 10 -1.16 6.88 -4.95
N THR A 11 0.16 6.75 -5.17
CA THR A 11 0.75 6.83 -6.51
C THR A 11 0.36 5.64 -7.39
N LEU A 12 -0.01 4.51 -6.80
CA LEU A 12 -0.45 3.32 -7.54
C LEU A 12 -1.90 3.41 -8.03
N ARG A 13 -2.68 4.36 -7.51
CA ARG A 13 -4.08 4.53 -7.90
C ARG A 13 -4.18 5.17 -9.28
N THR A 14 -4.88 4.51 -10.19
CA THR A 14 -5.07 5.00 -11.56
C THR A 14 -6.51 5.50 -11.79
N PRO A 15 -6.74 6.42 -12.75
CA PRO A 15 -8.09 6.91 -13.05
C PRO A 15 -9.11 5.82 -13.43
N GLY A 16 -8.64 4.67 -13.93
CA GLY A 16 -9.47 3.52 -14.32
C GLY A 16 -9.44 2.34 -13.35
N GLY A 17 -8.65 2.37 -12.29
CA GLY A 17 -8.53 1.24 -11.36
C GLY A 17 -7.72 0.05 -11.89
N GLU A 18 -7.18 0.14 -13.10
CA GLU A 18 -6.64 -1.02 -13.84
C GLU A 18 -5.33 -1.52 -13.22
N LEU A 19 -4.43 -0.61 -12.86
CA LEU A 19 -3.13 -0.97 -12.30
C LEU A 19 -3.29 -1.62 -10.93
N GLU A 20 -3.96 -0.95 -10.00
CA GLU A 20 -4.16 -1.46 -8.65
C GLU A 20 -4.94 -2.77 -8.61
N THR A 21 -5.93 -2.95 -9.50
CA THR A 21 -6.71 -4.20 -9.61
C THR A 21 -5.84 -5.33 -10.16
N ARG A 22 -5.00 -5.05 -11.16
CA ARG A 22 -4.08 -6.04 -11.73
C ARG A 22 -3.00 -6.47 -10.73
N LEU A 23 -2.49 -5.52 -9.94
CA LEU A 23 -1.42 -5.76 -8.97
C LEU A 23 -1.92 -6.47 -7.71
N PHE A 24 -3.04 -6.03 -7.16
CA PHE A 24 -3.49 -6.43 -5.82
C PHE A 24 -4.90 -7.02 -5.77
N GLY A 25 -5.67 -6.93 -6.86
CA GLY A 25 -7.01 -7.50 -6.96
C GLY A 25 -7.91 -7.16 -5.78
N ALA A 26 -8.46 -8.19 -5.13
CA ALA A 26 -9.36 -8.05 -4.00
C ALA A 26 -8.69 -7.42 -2.76
N ASP A 27 -7.36 -7.50 -2.62
CA ASP A 27 -6.64 -6.93 -1.48
C ASP A 27 -6.44 -5.43 -1.57
N TRP A 28 -6.65 -4.83 -2.75
CA TRP A 28 -6.53 -3.38 -2.94
C TRP A 28 -7.39 -2.59 -1.95
N GLY A 29 -8.61 -3.06 -1.66
CA GLY A 29 -9.48 -2.40 -0.68
C GLY A 29 -8.87 -2.31 0.72
N ARG A 30 -8.14 -3.36 1.16
CA ARG A 30 -7.45 -3.40 2.45
C ARG A 30 -6.21 -2.50 2.46
N ILE A 31 -5.47 -2.48 1.36
CA ILE A 31 -4.32 -1.59 1.17
C ILE A 31 -4.77 -0.12 1.20
N TRP A 32 -5.86 0.21 0.51
CA TRP A 32 -6.43 1.56 0.51
C TRP A 32 -6.98 1.96 1.88
N ALA A 33 -7.63 1.05 2.59
CA ALA A 33 -8.06 1.28 3.97
C ALA A 33 -6.87 1.56 4.90
N THR A 34 -5.74 0.86 4.71
CA THR A 34 -4.50 1.12 5.45
C THR A 34 -3.95 2.52 5.15
N ARG A 35 -3.94 2.93 3.87
CA ARG A 35 -3.58 4.31 3.49
C ARG A 35 -4.47 5.34 4.16
N ASN A 36 -5.80 5.13 4.15
CA ASN A 36 -6.75 6.04 4.81
C ASN A 36 -6.50 6.11 6.31
N HIS A 37 -6.21 4.96 6.94
CA HIS A 37 -5.89 4.91 8.36
C HIS A 37 -4.60 5.68 8.68
N ILE A 38 -3.56 5.56 7.87
CA ILE A 38 -2.32 6.32 8.02
C ILE A 38 -2.57 7.82 7.82
N ALA A 39 -3.35 8.22 6.81
CA ALA A 39 -3.60 9.62 6.48
C ALA A 39 -4.48 10.34 7.51
N HIS A 40 -5.49 9.66 8.05
CA HIS A 40 -6.48 10.25 8.96
C HIS A 40 -6.22 9.97 10.44
N GLY A 41 -5.52 8.89 10.77
CA GLY A 41 -5.37 8.39 12.13
C GLY A 41 -4.27 9.07 12.97
N TYR A 42 -3.70 10.18 12.50
CA TYR A 42 -2.61 10.91 13.17
C TYR A 42 -2.88 11.30 14.64
N ALA A 43 -4.13 11.25 15.11
CA ALA A 43 -4.47 11.50 16.49
C ALA A 43 -4.46 10.25 17.41
N PHE A 44 -4.58 9.01 16.91
CA PHE A 44 -4.85 7.82 17.75
C PHE A 44 -4.27 6.47 17.25
N VAL A 45 -3.45 6.44 16.18
CA VAL A 45 -2.93 5.14 15.68
C VAL A 45 -1.86 4.56 16.60
N SER A 46 -2.02 3.29 16.99
CA SER A 46 -0.99 2.51 17.67
C SER A 46 0.25 2.38 16.77
N GLN A 47 1.40 2.85 17.27
CA GLN A 47 2.67 2.66 16.56
C GLN A 47 3.01 1.20 16.33
N ASP A 48 2.51 0.30 17.17
CA ASP A 48 2.76 -1.14 17.04
C ASP A 48 2.02 -1.74 15.86
N LEU A 49 0.77 -1.31 15.61
CA LEU A 49 0.02 -1.72 14.41
C LEU A 49 0.75 -1.29 13.13
N ILE A 50 1.31 -0.07 13.12
CA ILE A 50 2.11 0.42 11.98
C ILE A 50 3.37 -0.43 11.80
N ARG A 51 4.08 -0.74 12.88
CA ARG A 51 5.30 -1.56 12.83
C ARG A 51 5.01 -2.96 12.32
N GLU A 52 3.93 -3.59 12.79
CA GLU A 52 3.49 -4.89 12.30
C GLU A 52 3.12 -4.84 10.83
N THR A 53 2.36 -3.82 10.41
CA THR A 53 2.01 -3.63 8.99
C THR A 53 3.26 -3.49 8.11
N ILE A 54 4.24 -2.69 8.54
CA ILE A 54 5.52 -2.56 7.82
C ILE A 54 6.27 -3.88 7.81
N ARG A 55 6.30 -4.61 8.92
CA ARG A 55 7.08 -5.85 9.04
C ARG A 55 6.50 -6.99 8.21
N PHE A 56 5.17 -7.12 8.18
CA PHE A 56 4.51 -8.28 7.60
C PHE A 56 3.88 -8.02 6.23
N ASN A 57 3.45 -6.80 5.93
CA ASN A 57 2.72 -6.51 4.69
C ASN A 57 3.59 -5.79 3.64
N LEU A 58 4.56 -4.96 4.06
CA LEU A 58 5.40 -4.22 3.12
C LEU A 58 6.28 -5.10 2.22
N PRO A 59 6.89 -6.21 2.70
CA PRO A 59 7.72 -7.05 1.85
C PRO A 59 6.96 -7.66 0.68
N ASP A 60 5.71 -8.10 0.91
CA ASP A 60 4.89 -8.70 -0.14
C ASP A 60 4.42 -7.65 -1.16
N PHE A 61 4.05 -6.46 -0.66
CA PHE A 61 3.72 -5.31 -1.49
C PHE A 61 4.89 -4.92 -2.42
N GLU A 62 6.11 -4.83 -1.87
CA GLU A 62 7.31 -4.51 -2.66
C GLU A 62 7.64 -5.61 -3.68
N ARG A 63 7.52 -6.88 -3.28
CA ARG A 63 7.73 -8.04 -4.17
C ARG A 63 6.82 -7.99 -5.40
N ILE A 64 5.54 -7.67 -5.21
CA ILE A 64 4.56 -7.54 -6.31
C ILE A 64 4.98 -6.41 -7.25
N LEU A 65 5.36 -5.24 -6.72
CA LEU A 65 5.79 -4.11 -7.55
C LEU A 65 7.04 -4.42 -8.36
N ARG A 66 8.04 -5.09 -7.76
CA ARG A 66 9.27 -5.48 -8.46
C ARG A 66 8.99 -6.47 -9.59
N ALA A 67 8.21 -7.50 -9.32
CA ALA A 67 7.83 -8.49 -10.33
C ALA A 67 7.06 -7.89 -11.51
N GLU A 68 6.48 -6.70 -11.34
CA GLU A 68 5.72 -5.99 -12.36
C GLU A 68 6.59 -5.01 -13.14
N LEU A 69 7.62 -4.44 -12.51
CA LEU A 69 8.68 -3.72 -13.21
C LEU A 69 9.50 -4.66 -14.10
N ASP A 70 9.82 -5.86 -13.61
CA ASP A 70 10.59 -6.87 -14.37
C ASP A 70 9.86 -7.35 -15.65
N LYS A 71 8.55 -7.09 -15.78
CA LYS A 71 7.77 -7.40 -17.00
C LYS A 71 7.79 -6.27 -18.04
N LEU A 72 8.25 -5.09 -17.65
CA LEU A 72 8.33 -3.90 -18.50
C LEU A 72 9.70 -3.74 -19.15
N ASP A 73 10.71 -4.46 -18.65
CA ASP A 73 12.06 -4.61 -19.23
C ASP A 73 12.11 -5.76 -20.26
#